data_AF-A0A497AZX7-F1
#
_entry.id   AF-A0A497AZX7-F1
#
_cell.length_a   1.000
_cell.length_b   1.000
_cell.length_c   1.000
_cell.angle_alpha   90.00
_cell.angle_beta   90.00
_cell.angle_gamma   90.00
#
_symmetry.space_group_name_H-M   'P 1'
#
loop_
_entity.id
_entity.type
_entity.pdbx_description
1 polymer ?
#
loop_
_entity_poly.entity_id
_entity_poly.type
_entity_poly.pdbx_seq_one_letter_code
_entity_poly.pdbx_strand_id
1 'polypeptide(L)'
;MTKTNSELKILKDTMTKEIDFISNRLDTMNLNSTEVCNHTQIKNILQNGIEEIRRELKKENKNQMLLNYVIECPECCEKIRFNDIIKHDDSYYCESCFDEKYTICSICEDTISHDDKHTHDDKNYCQTCFNDNFIICESCEDTIHVDNSRHGDGSYYCEDCFFEVYTYCESCGDVVHSDCVCYNNNDESFCEDCYCDRNFDEFSTKNFDFENNTFDIVKSSRCFGIELELSNQNIDYEGIESSSIFGCKNDCSLNYGAEFYSPILQGDKGLQEVKKFYSCIENDDNDESAGLHMHVDMREDIQNISFIKTLMFFYNRVEKIIYKLIDDERQYNTYCKPLRQNDNDIQNINSVEDLRNFHCEKLNRSRYFGFNIDALYVHKTIELRYREGITRFVDVKNWIKLNLYIFDYCQKNSFERIKTITSGLNTLDKFITFLGVVSNRDYELIGYWISVYNKNNVILDDVKSC
;
A
#
# COMPACT_ATOMS: atom_id res chain seq x y z
N MET A 1 28.74 -42.56 20.18
CA MET A 1 30.20 -42.50 19.92
C MET A 1 30.81 -41.57 20.95
N THR A 2 31.97 -41.94 21.48
CA THR A 2 32.73 -41.26 22.53
C THR A 2 32.84 -39.74 22.29
N LYS A 3 32.10 -38.93 23.07
CA LYS A 3 32.52 -37.58 23.46
C LYS A 3 33.75 -37.76 24.36
N THR A 4 34.87 -37.86 23.66
CA THR A 4 36.17 -38.30 24.15
C THR A 4 36.76 -37.30 25.13
N ASN A 5 37.74 -37.76 25.91
CA ASN A 5 38.60 -37.07 26.89
C ASN A 5 38.85 -35.54 26.78
N SER A 6 38.56 -34.87 25.66
CA SER A 6 38.66 -33.42 25.47
C SER A 6 37.66 -32.63 26.32
N GLU A 7 36.39 -33.03 26.40
CA GLU A 7 35.38 -32.29 27.18
C GLU A 7 35.62 -32.44 28.69
N LEU A 8 36.02 -33.63 29.13
CA LEU A 8 36.46 -33.91 30.50
C LEU A 8 37.73 -33.11 30.89
N LYS A 9 38.63 -32.88 29.93
CA LYS A 9 39.79 -32.02 30.13
C LYS A 9 39.37 -30.56 30.30
N ILE A 10 38.43 -30.07 29.49
CA ILE A 10 37.90 -28.70 29.60
C ILE A 10 37.24 -28.48 30.96
N LEU A 11 36.41 -29.42 31.44
CA LEU A 11 35.76 -29.30 32.76
C LEU A 11 36.78 -29.29 33.90
N LYS A 12 37.79 -30.15 33.83
CA LYS A 12 38.89 -30.18 34.81
C LYS A 12 39.69 -28.87 34.81
N ASP A 13 39.95 -28.33 33.64
CA ASP A 13 40.67 -27.06 33.49
C ASP A 13 39.84 -25.88 34.03
N THR A 14 38.52 -25.86 33.80
CA THR A 14 37.61 -24.83 34.34
C THR A 14 37.50 -24.89 35.86
N MET A 15 37.29 -26.08 36.45
CA MET A 15 37.26 -26.23 37.91
C MET A 15 38.60 -25.87 38.56
N THR A 16 39.72 -26.19 37.91
CA THR A 16 41.06 -25.82 38.39
C THR A 16 41.22 -24.30 38.40
N LYS A 17 40.77 -23.61 37.33
CA LYS A 17 40.79 -22.14 37.26
C LYS A 17 39.94 -21.48 38.34
N GLU A 18 38.75 -22.00 38.62
CA GLU A 18 37.91 -21.46 39.72
C GLU A 18 38.54 -21.68 41.10
N ILE A 19 39.13 -22.85 41.35
CA ILE A 19 39.84 -23.14 42.59
C ILE A 19 41.03 -22.20 42.77
N ASP A 20 41.81 -21.97 41.70
CA ASP A 20 42.97 -21.07 41.75
C ASP A 20 42.53 -19.61 41.90
N PHE A 21 41.41 -19.21 41.31
CA PHE A 21 40.80 -17.90 41.53
C PHE A 21 40.40 -17.69 43.00
N ILE A 22 39.74 -18.68 43.61
CA ILE A 22 39.34 -18.63 45.03
C ILE A 22 40.59 -18.62 45.93
N SER A 23 41.61 -19.43 45.62
CA SER A 23 42.88 -19.47 46.35
C SER A 23 43.60 -18.11 46.32
N ASN A 24 43.70 -17.48 45.14
CA ASN A 24 44.33 -16.17 44.99
C ASN A 24 43.57 -15.05 45.72
N ARG A 25 42.23 -15.10 45.76
CA ARG A 25 41.44 -14.17 46.58
C ARG A 25 41.70 -14.35 48.07
N LEU A 26 41.85 -15.59 48.56
CA LEU A 26 42.18 -15.86 49.96
C LEU A 26 43.60 -15.37 50.33
N ASP A 27 44.53 -15.39 49.39
CA ASP A 27 45.91 -14.92 49.61
C ASP A 27 46.03 -13.39 49.61
N THR A 28 45.13 -12.69 48.92
CA THR A 28 45.10 -11.22 48.81
C THR A 28 44.22 -10.52 49.85
N MET A 29 43.54 -11.25 50.74
CA MET A 29 42.81 -10.67 51.87
C MET A 29 43.79 -10.02 52.86
N ASN A 30 43.91 -8.68 52.80
CA ASN A 30 44.69 -7.90 53.77
C ASN A 30 43.98 -7.84 55.12
N LEU A 31 44.70 -8.20 56.18
CA LEU A 31 44.19 -8.31 57.55
C LEU A 31 44.42 -6.99 58.30
N ASN A 32 43.35 -6.42 58.88
CA ASN A 32 43.48 -5.37 59.89
C ASN A 32 43.88 -5.98 61.24
N SER A 33 44.79 -5.30 61.95
CA SER A 33 45.65 -5.83 63.02
C SER A 33 44.96 -6.18 64.36
N THR A 34 43.62 -6.28 64.42
CA THR A 34 42.89 -6.56 65.67
C THR A 34 42.12 -7.88 65.69
N GLU A 35 42.08 -8.65 64.60
CA GLU A 35 41.37 -9.95 64.52
C GLU A 35 42.25 -11.12 64.02
N VAL A 36 43.55 -11.06 64.31
CA VAL A 36 44.57 -11.92 63.69
C VAL A 36 44.42 -13.42 64.03
N CYS A 37 43.87 -13.77 65.20
CA CYS A 37 43.86 -15.17 65.66
C CYS A 37 42.73 -16.03 65.04
N ASN A 38 41.49 -15.52 64.94
CA ASN A 38 40.34 -16.27 64.40
C ASN A 38 40.39 -16.36 62.86
N HIS A 39 40.81 -15.29 62.19
CA HIS A 39 40.89 -15.27 60.72
C HIS A 39 41.99 -16.18 60.16
N THR A 40 43.11 -16.32 60.89
CA THR A 40 44.19 -17.25 60.50
C THR A 40 43.72 -18.71 60.60
N GLN A 41 42.92 -19.06 61.60
CA GLN A 41 42.30 -20.38 61.71
C GLN A 41 41.31 -20.66 60.57
N ILE A 42 40.46 -19.71 60.22
CA ILE A 42 39.51 -19.84 59.10
C ILE A 42 40.27 -19.96 57.76
N LYS A 43 41.31 -19.15 57.54
CA LYS A 43 42.14 -19.22 56.33
C LYS A 43 42.84 -20.59 56.22
N ASN A 44 43.36 -21.13 57.32
CA ASN A 44 43.96 -22.46 57.33
C ASN A 44 42.93 -23.58 57.09
N ILE A 45 41.71 -23.47 57.63
CA ILE A 45 40.62 -24.44 57.36
C ILE A 45 40.25 -24.43 55.88
N LEU A 46 40.12 -23.24 55.28
CA LEU A 46 39.79 -23.08 53.86
C LEU A 46 40.94 -23.56 52.95
N GLN A 47 42.19 -23.24 53.29
CA GLN A 47 43.37 -23.73 52.54
C GLN A 47 43.50 -25.25 52.65
N ASN A 48 43.25 -25.83 53.83
CA ASN A 48 43.22 -27.29 53.99
C ASN A 48 42.09 -27.93 53.19
N GLY A 49 40.90 -27.32 53.15
CA GLY A 49 39.78 -27.77 52.31
C GLY A 49 40.10 -27.69 50.82
N ILE A 50 40.77 -26.62 50.37
CA ILE A 50 41.24 -26.47 48.98
C ILE A 50 42.28 -27.55 48.65
N GLU A 51 43.25 -27.79 49.54
CA GLU A 51 44.26 -28.84 49.35
C GLU A 51 43.65 -30.25 49.36
N GLU A 52 42.61 -30.48 50.16
CA GLU A 52 41.85 -31.73 50.16
C GLU A 52 41.09 -31.91 48.83
N ILE A 53 40.41 -30.87 48.34
CA ILE A 53 39.75 -30.87 47.02
C ILE A 53 40.77 -31.10 45.89
N ARG A 54 41.95 -30.45 45.95
CA ARG A 54 43.07 -30.66 45.00
C ARG A 54 43.61 -32.09 45.07
N ARG A 55 43.68 -32.69 46.26
CA ARG A 55 44.10 -34.08 46.47
C ARG A 55 43.06 -35.07 45.94
N GLU A 56 41.77 -34.79 46.12
CA GLU A 56 40.68 -35.56 45.51
C GLU A 56 40.62 -35.39 43.98
N LEU A 57 41.01 -34.23 43.43
CA LEU A 57 41.18 -34.02 41.97
C LEU A 57 42.32 -34.84 41.35
N LYS A 58 43.29 -35.31 42.15
CA LYS A 58 44.47 -36.08 41.71
C LYS A 58 44.27 -37.60 41.74
N LYS A 59 43.20 -38.13 42.37
CA LYS A 59 42.93 -39.57 42.40
C LYS A 59 42.37 -40.05 41.04
N GLU A 60 42.96 -41.10 40.47
CA GLU A 60 42.63 -41.66 39.13
C GLU A 60 41.20 -42.20 38.95
N ASN A 61 40.33 -42.13 39.97
CA ASN A 61 38.94 -42.61 39.92
C ASN A 61 37.86 -41.51 39.75
N LYS A 62 38.23 -40.29 39.33
CA LYS A 62 37.24 -39.21 39.18
C LYS A 62 36.33 -39.31 37.96
N ASN A 63 36.79 -39.94 36.88
CA ASN A 63 35.94 -40.19 35.72
C ASN A 63 34.75 -41.09 36.10
N GLN A 64 34.95 -42.06 37.00
CA GLN A 64 33.91 -42.99 37.46
C GLN A 64 32.91 -42.35 38.44
N MET A 65 33.31 -41.29 39.15
CA MET A 65 32.49 -40.62 40.16
C MET A 65 31.57 -39.54 39.56
N LEU A 66 32.02 -38.82 38.53
CA LEU A 66 31.18 -37.92 37.72
C LEU A 66 30.16 -38.69 36.88
N LEU A 67 30.53 -39.88 36.38
CA LEU A 67 29.62 -40.80 35.66
C LEU A 67 28.46 -41.32 36.53
N ASN A 68 28.58 -41.28 37.86
CA ASN A 68 27.55 -41.68 38.82
C ASN A 68 26.73 -40.50 39.38
N TYR A 69 27.05 -39.26 39.00
CA TYR A 69 26.28 -38.09 39.41
C TYR A 69 24.97 -38.05 38.61
N VAL A 70 23.85 -38.12 39.33
CA VAL A 70 22.50 -38.10 38.75
C VAL A 70 21.74 -36.86 39.24
N ILE A 71 21.11 -36.14 38.31
CA ILE A 71 20.23 -35.00 38.57
C ILE A 71 18.81 -35.42 38.21
N GLU A 72 17.82 -34.97 38.97
CA GLU A 72 16.40 -35.22 38.66
C GLU A 72 15.88 -34.18 37.68
N CYS A 73 15.25 -34.63 36.60
CA CYS A 73 14.54 -33.75 35.66
C CYS A 73 13.38 -33.07 36.38
N PRO A 74 13.22 -31.73 36.33
CA PRO A 74 12.14 -31.05 37.03
C PRO A 74 10.76 -31.38 36.46
N GLU A 75 10.68 -31.81 35.20
CA GLU A 75 9.41 -32.12 34.52
C GLU A 75 8.91 -33.53 34.80
N CYS A 76 9.73 -34.56 34.55
CA CYS A 76 9.34 -35.96 34.67
C CYS A 76 9.87 -36.65 35.94
N CYS A 77 10.66 -35.95 36.76
CA CYS A 77 11.32 -36.48 37.96
C CYS A 77 12.27 -37.67 37.71
N GLU A 78 12.65 -37.90 36.44
CA GLU A 78 13.54 -39.00 36.09
C GLU A 78 15.00 -38.65 36.44
N LYS A 79 15.76 -39.65 36.90
CA LYS A 79 17.18 -39.48 37.26
C LYS A 79 18.04 -39.54 36.02
N ILE A 80 18.55 -38.38 35.60
CA ILE A 80 19.41 -38.20 34.43
C ILE A 80 20.85 -38.37 34.84
N ARG A 81 21.62 -39.17 34.10
CA ARG A 81 23.07 -39.26 34.29
C ARG A 81 23.72 -37.99 33.75
N PHE A 82 24.79 -37.54 34.39
CA PHE A 82 25.52 -36.32 34.01
C PHE A 82 25.78 -36.15 32.49
N ASN A 83 26.06 -37.23 31.76
CA ASN A 83 26.34 -37.18 30.32
C ASN A 83 25.11 -36.94 29.43
N ASP A 84 23.91 -37.18 29.96
CA ASP A 84 22.64 -37.15 29.24
C ASP A 84 21.81 -35.91 29.65
N ILE A 85 22.39 -34.98 30.42
CA ILE A 85 21.73 -33.77 30.89
C ILE A 85 21.81 -32.68 29.82
N ILE A 86 20.66 -32.07 29.52
CA ILE A 86 20.58 -30.85 28.74
C ILE A 86 20.36 -29.67 29.69
N LYS A 87 21.30 -28.71 29.71
CA LYS A 87 21.14 -27.48 30.48
C LYS A 87 20.54 -26.40 29.59
N HIS A 88 19.43 -25.81 30.02
CA HIS A 88 18.83 -24.64 29.41
C HIS A 88 18.33 -23.69 30.52
N ASP A 89 18.60 -22.40 30.36
CA ASP A 89 18.51 -21.40 31.43
C ASP A 89 19.21 -21.86 32.72
N ASP A 90 18.47 -21.91 33.83
CA ASP A 90 18.91 -22.33 35.16
C ASP A 90 18.45 -23.75 35.54
N SER A 91 17.97 -24.54 34.56
CA SER A 91 17.41 -25.88 34.78
C SER A 91 18.10 -26.98 33.97
N TYR A 92 17.84 -28.23 34.34
CA TYR A 92 18.46 -29.43 33.77
C TYR A 92 17.39 -30.44 33.36
N TYR A 93 17.32 -30.75 32.07
CA TYR A 93 16.26 -31.56 31.46
C TYR A 93 16.82 -32.88 30.92
N CYS A 94 15.98 -33.92 30.88
CA CYS A 94 16.25 -35.07 30.03
C CYS A 94 15.92 -34.70 28.57
N GLU A 95 16.47 -35.46 27.61
CA GLU A 95 16.27 -35.24 26.17
C GLU A 95 14.80 -35.16 25.79
N SER A 96 13.96 -36.11 26.24
CA SER A 96 12.53 -36.12 25.91
C SER A 96 11.79 -34.89 26.43
N CYS A 97 12.05 -34.47 27.68
CA CYS A 97 11.37 -33.31 28.25
C CYS A 97 11.89 -31.99 27.68
N PHE A 98 13.14 -31.96 27.22
CA PHE A 98 13.67 -30.82 26.48
C PHE A 98 13.00 -30.71 25.11
N ASP A 99 12.97 -31.80 24.33
CA ASP A 99 12.38 -31.84 22.98
C ASP A 99 10.86 -31.62 22.99
N GLU A 100 10.16 -31.95 24.08
CA GLU A 100 8.74 -31.65 24.26
C GLU A 100 8.44 -30.16 24.46
N LYS A 101 9.41 -29.37 24.94
CA LYS A 101 9.23 -27.95 25.29
C LYS A 101 9.99 -26.99 24.40
N TYR A 102 11.11 -27.43 23.85
CA TYR A 102 12.03 -26.60 23.13
C TYR A 102 12.40 -27.21 21.78
N THR A 103 12.88 -26.35 20.89
CA THR A 103 13.45 -26.71 19.60
C THR A 103 14.62 -25.78 19.31
N ILE A 104 15.35 -26.05 18.24
CA ILE A 104 16.50 -25.24 17.82
C ILE A 104 16.13 -24.47 16.56
N CYS A 105 16.47 -23.18 16.53
CA CYS A 105 16.33 -22.38 15.33
C CYS A 105 17.19 -22.94 14.21
N SER A 106 16.59 -23.15 13.04
CA SER A 106 17.32 -23.67 11.87
C SER A 106 18.31 -22.68 11.23
N ILE A 107 18.33 -21.42 11.69
CA ILE A 107 19.19 -20.35 11.16
C ILE A 107 20.25 -19.92 12.17
N CYS A 108 19.85 -19.45 13.36
CA CYS A 108 20.78 -18.95 14.37
C CYS A 108 21.24 -20.01 15.40
N GLU A 109 20.67 -21.21 15.35
CA GLU A 109 20.93 -22.30 16.32
C GLU A 109 20.54 -21.99 17.77
N ASP A 110 19.83 -20.89 18.03
CA ASP A 110 19.30 -20.58 19.35
C ASP A 110 18.19 -21.56 19.76
N THR A 111 18.09 -21.82 21.07
CA THR A 111 16.99 -22.61 21.65
C THR A 111 15.72 -21.77 21.74
N ILE A 112 14.60 -22.31 21.25
CA ILE A 112 13.30 -21.63 21.18
C ILE A 112 12.27 -22.50 21.91
N SER A 113 11.37 -21.89 22.67
CA SER A 113 10.17 -22.57 23.18
C SER A 113 9.27 -23.01 22.02
N HIS A 114 8.61 -24.17 22.13
CA HIS A 114 7.58 -24.57 21.15
C HIS A 114 6.41 -23.58 21.11
N ASP A 115 6.16 -22.83 22.18
CA ASP A 115 5.12 -21.80 22.22
C ASP A 115 5.46 -20.57 21.35
N ASP A 116 6.76 -20.32 21.12
CA ASP A 116 7.27 -19.13 20.42
C ASP A 116 7.88 -19.46 19.04
N LYS A 117 7.75 -20.71 18.57
CA LYS A 117 8.35 -21.14 17.31
C LYS A 117 7.48 -20.76 16.11
N HIS A 118 8.14 -20.38 15.02
CA HIS A 118 7.52 -20.29 13.70
C HIS A 118 7.94 -21.51 12.87
N THR A 119 6.99 -22.13 12.16
CA THR A 119 7.25 -23.33 11.36
C THR A 119 7.03 -23.03 9.87
N HIS A 120 8.00 -23.39 9.04
CA HIS A 120 7.90 -23.32 7.58
C HIS A 120 8.80 -24.39 6.95
N ASP A 121 8.30 -25.12 5.95
CA ASP A 121 8.96 -26.27 5.31
C ASP A 121 9.56 -27.27 6.31
N ASP A 122 8.75 -27.70 7.29
CA ASP A 122 9.13 -28.66 8.35
C ASP A 122 10.33 -28.21 9.23
N LYS A 123 10.70 -26.94 9.19
CA LYS A 123 11.77 -26.33 9.99
C LYS A 123 11.21 -25.31 10.97
N ASN A 124 11.91 -25.14 12.08
CA ASN A 124 11.53 -24.22 13.15
C ASN A 124 12.46 -23.00 13.20
N TYR A 125 11.87 -21.83 13.39
CA TYR A 125 12.55 -20.54 13.38
C TYR A 125 12.14 -19.71 14.61
N CYS A 126 13.08 -18.95 15.17
CA CYS A 126 12.73 -17.93 16.16
C CYS A 126 12.06 -16.76 15.44
N GLN A 127 11.30 -15.93 16.16
CA GLN A 127 10.60 -14.78 15.61
C GLN A 127 11.49 -13.86 14.75
N THR A 128 12.70 -13.54 15.22
CA THR A 128 13.64 -12.65 14.51
C THR A 128 14.05 -13.26 13.17
N CYS A 129 14.57 -14.49 13.18
CA CYS A 129 14.96 -15.18 11.95
C CYS A 129 13.78 -15.39 11.00
N PHE A 130 12.56 -15.62 11.52
CA PHE A 130 11.38 -15.76 10.68
C PHE A 130 11.06 -14.43 9.98
N ASN A 131 11.02 -13.32 10.72
CA ASN A 131 10.70 -12.00 10.15
C ASN A 131 11.76 -11.48 9.19
N ASP A 132 13.03 -11.80 9.44
CA ASP A 132 14.14 -11.33 8.61
C ASP A 132 14.27 -12.09 7.28
N ASN A 133 13.75 -13.33 7.20
CA ASN A 133 13.96 -14.21 6.05
C ASN A 133 12.67 -14.61 5.33
N PHE A 134 11.50 -14.40 5.92
CA PHE A 134 10.23 -14.79 5.34
C PHE A 134 9.26 -13.62 5.29
N ILE A 135 8.43 -13.61 4.24
CA ILE A 135 7.35 -12.65 4.05
C ILE A 135 6.07 -13.42 3.73
N ILE A 136 4.93 -12.76 3.88
CA ILE A 136 3.62 -13.30 3.50
C ILE A 136 3.25 -12.69 2.15
N CYS A 137 2.95 -13.52 1.16
CA CYS A 137 2.46 -13.06 -0.12
C CYS A 137 1.11 -12.36 0.05
N GLU A 138 0.99 -11.13 -0.44
CA GLU A 138 -0.24 -10.33 -0.34
C GLU A 138 -1.46 -10.99 -1.01
N SER A 139 -1.24 -11.76 -2.08
CA SER A 139 -2.32 -12.36 -2.87
C SER A 139 -2.82 -13.72 -2.37
N CYS A 140 -1.92 -14.67 -2.11
CA CYS A 140 -2.29 -16.04 -1.71
C CYS A 140 -2.12 -16.32 -0.22
N GLU A 141 -1.59 -15.37 0.55
CA GLU A 141 -1.28 -15.51 1.99
C GLU A 141 -0.23 -16.57 2.34
N ASP A 142 0.45 -17.15 1.34
CA ASP A 142 1.54 -18.10 1.56
C ASP A 142 2.75 -17.40 2.17
N THR A 143 3.37 -18.07 3.15
CA THR A 143 4.69 -17.67 3.65
C THR A 143 5.75 -18.10 2.64
N ILE A 144 6.58 -17.16 2.20
CA ILE A 144 7.68 -17.43 1.26
C ILE A 144 8.97 -16.82 1.76
N HIS A 145 10.10 -17.40 1.36
CA HIS A 145 11.40 -16.82 1.64
C HIS A 145 11.57 -15.49 0.89
N VAL A 146 12.20 -14.50 1.53
CA VAL A 146 12.39 -13.15 0.98
C VAL A 146 13.10 -13.16 -0.37
N ASP A 147 14.09 -14.05 -0.54
CA ASP A 147 14.82 -14.21 -1.81
C ASP A 147 13.95 -14.70 -2.98
N ASN A 148 12.81 -15.32 -2.68
CA ASN A 148 11.85 -15.82 -3.67
C ASN A 148 10.64 -14.88 -3.81
N SER A 149 10.68 -13.71 -3.17
CA SER A 149 9.61 -12.73 -3.24
C SER A 149 9.84 -11.73 -4.38
N ARG A 150 8.74 -11.25 -4.95
CA ARG A 150 8.70 -10.13 -5.89
C ARG A 150 8.01 -8.95 -5.22
N HIS A 151 8.44 -7.74 -5.57
CA HIS A 151 7.87 -6.52 -4.99
C HIS A 151 7.10 -5.72 -6.05
N GLY A 152 5.86 -5.38 -5.77
CA GLY A 152 4.99 -4.56 -6.64
C GLY A 152 4.07 -3.70 -5.79
N ASP A 153 3.87 -2.43 -6.15
CA ASP A 153 2.97 -1.49 -5.44
C ASP A 153 3.13 -1.47 -3.90
N GLY A 154 4.37 -1.55 -3.42
CA GLY A 154 4.69 -1.50 -1.98
C GLY A 154 4.42 -2.81 -1.21
N SER A 155 3.97 -3.86 -1.88
CA SER A 155 3.66 -5.18 -1.32
C SER A 155 4.60 -6.27 -1.88
N TYR A 156 4.65 -7.41 -1.19
CA TYR A 156 5.42 -8.58 -1.61
C TYR A 156 4.52 -9.72 -2.08
N TYR A 157 4.96 -10.42 -3.11
CA TYR A 157 4.22 -11.49 -3.79
C TYR A 157 5.12 -12.69 -4.03
N CYS A 158 4.54 -13.89 -4.09
CA CYS A 158 5.23 -15.03 -4.71
C CYS A 158 5.35 -14.81 -6.22
N GLU A 159 6.22 -15.58 -6.88
CA GLU A 159 6.47 -15.41 -8.31
C GLU A 159 5.20 -15.56 -9.15
N ASP A 160 4.40 -16.60 -8.89
CA ASP A 160 3.17 -16.88 -9.65
C ASP A 160 2.17 -15.73 -9.49
N CYS A 161 1.86 -15.33 -8.25
CA CYS A 161 0.91 -14.23 -7.99
C CYS A 161 1.42 -12.88 -8.50
N PHE A 162 2.74 -12.66 -8.52
CA PHE A 162 3.31 -11.45 -9.10
C PHE A 162 3.02 -11.39 -10.59
N PHE A 163 3.31 -12.45 -11.33
CA PHE A 163 3.14 -12.48 -12.80
C PHE A 163 1.67 -12.56 -13.26
N GLU A 164 0.73 -12.86 -12.36
CA GLU A 164 -0.71 -12.72 -12.65
C GLU A 164 -1.15 -11.26 -12.76
N VAL A 165 -0.47 -10.33 -12.07
CA VAL A 165 -0.91 -8.94 -11.92
C VAL A 165 0.11 -7.94 -12.44
N TYR A 166 1.39 -8.28 -12.44
CA TYR A 166 2.52 -7.43 -12.81
C TYR A 166 3.44 -8.12 -13.81
N THR A 167 4.27 -7.33 -14.48
CA THR A 167 5.38 -7.79 -15.30
C THR A 167 6.52 -6.77 -15.21
N TYR A 168 7.60 -7.00 -15.96
CA TYR A 168 8.72 -6.08 -16.08
C TYR A 168 8.74 -5.41 -17.46
N CYS A 169 9.11 -4.15 -17.49
CA CYS A 169 9.43 -3.47 -18.74
C CYS A 169 10.77 -3.97 -19.30
N GLU A 170 10.81 -4.41 -20.56
CA GLU A 170 12.00 -4.89 -21.27
C GLU A 170 13.05 -3.79 -21.53
N SER A 171 12.67 -2.52 -21.48
CA SER A 171 13.58 -1.39 -21.71
C SER A 171 14.20 -0.86 -20.40
N CYS A 172 13.36 -0.49 -19.42
CA CYS A 172 13.84 0.13 -18.18
C CYS A 172 13.96 -0.84 -16.99
N GLY A 173 13.33 -2.01 -17.05
CA GLY A 173 13.29 -3.00 -15.97
C GLY A 173 12.29 -2.68 -14.85
N ASP A 174 11.52 -1.61 -14.96
CA ASP A 174 10.52 -1.25 -13.94
C ASP A 174 9.36 -2.26 -13.89
N VAL A 175 8.77 -2.39 -12.71
CA VAL A 175 7.57 -3.19 -12.48
C VAL A 175 6.37 -2.47 -13.06
N VAL A 176 5.66 -3.12 -13.97
CA VAL A 176 4.49 -2.59 -14.67
C VAL A 176 3.29 -3.45 -14.33
N HIS A 177 2.19 -2.82 -13.91
CA HIS A 177 0.93 -3.55 -13.74
C HIS A 177 0.45 -4.06 -15.12
N SER A 178 -0.09 -5.28 -15.16
CA SER A 178 -0.60 -5.95 -16.37
C SER A 178 -1.58 -5.08 -17.17
N ASP A 179 -2.45 -4.34 -16.49
CA ASP A 179 -3.36 -3.37 -17.12
C ASP A 179 -2.68 -2.14 -17.75
N CYS A 180 -1.38 -1.91 -17.52
CA CYS A 180 -0.60 -0.76 -18.02
C CYS A 180 0.57 -1.19 -18.90
N VAL A 181 0.67 -2.48 -19.24
CA VAL A 181 1.75 -2.99 -20.08
C VAL A 181 1.43 -2.77 -21.56
N CYS A 182 2.41 -2.31 -22.30
CA CYS A 182 2.32 -2.18 -23.76
C CYS A 182 3.16 -3.28 -24.42
N TYR A 183 2.59 -3.98 -25.41
CA TYR A 183 3.30 -5.03 -26.14
C TYR A 183 3.69 -4.57 -27.54
N ASN A 184 4.94 -4.82 -27.95
CA ASN A 184 5.36 -4.58 -29.32
C ASN A 184 5.01 -5.77 -30.24
N ASN A 185 5.35 -5.66 -31.53
CA ASN A 185 5.07 -6.73 -32.51
C ASN A 185 5.80 -8.06 -32.26
N ASN A 186 6.73 -8.11 -31.30
CA ASN A 186 7.44 -9.31 -30.87
C ASN A 186 6.91 -9.84 -29.52
N ASP A 187 5.78 -9.35 -29.03
CA ASP A 187 5.18 -9.67 -27.72
C ASP A 187 6.09 -9.29 -26.51
N GLU A 188 7.03 -8.37 -26.69
CA GLU A 188 7.87 -7.84 -25.61
C GLU A 188 7.09 -6.79 -24.79
N SER A 189 7.15 -6.87 -23.46
CA SER A 189 6.42 -6.01 -22.53
C SER A 189 7.18 -4.72 -22.22
N PHE A 190 6.52 -3.57 -22.35
CA PHE A 190 7.09 -2.27 -22.03
C PHE A 190 6.20 -1.51 -21.05
N CYS A 191 6.81 -0.68 -20.20
CA CYS A 191 6.07 0.40 -19.56
C CYS A 191 5.66 1.41 -20.63
N GLU A 192 4.64 2.19 -20.31
CA GLU A 192 4.11 3.25 -21.16
C GLU A 192 5.24 4.16 -21.69
N ASP A 193 6.08 4.70 -20.81
CA ASP A 193 7.20 5.58 -21.17
C ASP A 193 8.16 4.95 -22.19
N CYS A 194 8.50 3.68 -22.02
CA CYS A 194 9.46 3.00 -22.89
C CYS A 194 8.83 2.49 -24.20
N TYR A 195 7.53 2.22 -24.22
CA TYR A 195 6.83 1.81 -25.43
C TYR A 195 6.62 2.97 -26.38
N CYS A 196 6.27 4.12 -25.79
CA CYS A 196 5.80 5.32 -26.45
C CYS A 196 6.98 6.17 -27.06
N ASP A 197 8.24 5.71 -27.05
CA ASP A 197 9.45 6.33 -27.67
C ASP A 197 9.44 6.35 -29.23
N ARG A 198 8.24 6.34 -29.84
CA ARG A 198 7.99 6.28 -31.28
C ARG A 198 7.03 7.39 -31.74
N ASN A 199 7.61 8.52 -32.17
CA ASN A 199 7.07 9.57 -33.09
C ASN A 199 5.80 10.35 -32.68
N PHE A 200 5.83 11.17 -31.63
CA PHE A 200 4.87 12.26 -31.41
C PHE A 200 5.57 13.50 -30.80
N ASP A 201 5.04 14.71 -31.04
CA ASP A 201 5.59 15.97 -30.52
C ASP A 201 5.07 16.23 -29.09
N GLU A 202 5.79 15.75 -28.09
CA GLU A 202 5.49 16.01 -26.68
C GLU A 202 5.90 17.42 -26.25
N PHE A 203 5.04 18.08 -25.47
CA PHE A 203 5.37 19.37 -24.86
C PHE A 203 4.69 19.53 -23.51
N SER A 204 5.38 20.20 -22.58
CA SER A 204 4.90 20.41 -21.22
C SER A 204 3.90 21.58 -21.14
N THR A 205 3.06 21.53 -20.12
CA THR A 205 2.19 22.66 -19.76
C THR A 205 3.00 23.92 -19.46
N LYS A 206 2.38 25.08 -19.68
CA LYS A 206 2.93 26.38 -19.27
C LYS A 206 2.38 26.79 -17.91
N ASN A 207 3.09 27.66 -17.20
CA ASN A 207 2.67 28.14 -15.89
C ASN A 207 1.33 28.88 -15.96
N PHE A 208 0.39 28.46 -15.10
CA PHE A 208 -0.85 29.18 -14.88
C PHE A 208 -0.66 30.22 -13.77
N ASP A 209 -1.07 31.46 -14.05
CA ASP A 209 -1.03 32.56 -13.09
C ASP A 209 -2.38 32.69 -12.38
N PHE A 210 -2.38 32.60 -11.04
CA PHE A 210 -3.58 32.71 -10.21
C PHE A 210 -3.98 34.16 -9.91
N GLU A 211 -3.14 35.15 -10.21
CA GLU A 211 -3.43 36.55 -9.92
C GLU A 211 -4.57 37.10 -10.79
N ASN A 212 -5.34 38.02 -10.20
CA ASN A 212 -6.47 38.72 -10.83
C ASN A 212 -7.56 37.79 -11.38
N ASN A 213 -7.73 36.62 -10.77
CA ASN A 213 -8.77 35.67 -11.13
C ASN A 213 -10.17 36.13 -10.66
N THR A 214 -11.20 35.81 -11.44
CA THR A 214 -12.61 36.07 -11.11
C THR A 214 -13.38 34.76 -10.93
N PHE A 215 -14.55 34.85 -10.31
CA PHE A 215 -15.39 33.69 -9.96
C PHE A 215 -16.87 33.93 -10.31
N ASP A 216 -17.11 34.62 -11.42
CA ASP A 216 -18.45 34.98 -11.89
C ASP A 216 -19.11 33.81 -12.64
N ILE A 217 -18.33 33.04 -13.41
CA ILE A 217 -18.79 31.88 -14.19
C ILE A 217 -18.51 30.59 -13.42
N VAL A 218 -17.26 30.38 -13.02
CA VAL A 218 -16.83 29.28 -12.15
C VAL A 218 -16.76 29.82 -10.73
N LYS A 219 -17.84 29.63 -9.96
CA LYS A 219 -17.93 30.23 -8.61
C LYS A 219 -17.08 29.53 -7.56
N SER A 220 -16.54 28.35 -7.86
CA SER A 220 -15.69 27.60 -6.93
C SER A 220 -14.27 28.14 -6.95
N SER A 221 -13.68 28.33 -5.77
CA SER A 221 -12.25 28.64 -5.62
C SER A 221 -11.36 27.40 -5.68
N ARG A 222 -11.93 26.20 -5.85
CA ARG A 222 -11.17 24.96 -5.90
C ARG A 222 -10.39 24.88 -7.22
N CYS A 223 -9.14 24.44 -7.12
CA CYS A 223 -8.33 24.20 -8.30
C CYS A 223 -8.77 22.91 -9.01
N PHE A 224 -8.58 22.86 -10.32
CA PHE A 224 -8.89 21.69 -11.13
C PHE A 224 -7.90 21.56 -12.29
N GLY A 225 -7.82 20.37 -12.86
CA GLY A 225 -7.16 20.10 -14.13
C GLY A 225 -8.06 19.24 -15.01
N ILE A 226 -7.83 19.27 -16.31
CA ILE A 226 -8.46 18.35 -17.25
C ILE A 226 -7.42 17.64 -18.09
N GLU A 227 -7.71 16.40 -18.43
CA GLU A 227 -6.98 15.59 -19.40
C GLU A 227 -7.98 15.17 -20.48
N LEU A 228 -7.64 15.39 -21.74
CA LEU A 228 -8.46 15.06 -22.89
C LEU A 228 -7.65 14.21 -23.85
N GLU A 229 -8.13 13.00 -24.06
CA GLU A 229 -7.69 12.14 -25.13
C GLU A 229 -8.33 12.59 -26.44
N LEU A 230 -7.52 12.71 -27.50
CA LEU A 230 -7.98 13.02 -28.85
C LEU A 230 -7.56 11.91 -29.79
N SER A 231 -8.52 11.17 -30.33
CA SER A 231 -8.27 10.09 -31.29
C SER A 231 -8.25 10.65 -32.73
N ASN A 232 -7.39 11.63 -32.99
CA ASN A 232 -7.24 12.25 -34.32
C ASN A 232 -5.80 12.09 -34.84
N GLN A 233 -5.65 11.65 -36.09
CA GLN A 233 -4.35 11.48 -36.73
C GLN A 233 -3.73 12.81 -37.23
N ASN A 234 -4.54 13.87 -37.35
CA ASN A 234 -4.13 15.15 -37.92
C ASN A 234 -4.25 16.28 -36.88
N ILE A 235 -3.68 16.07 -35.70
CA ILE A 235 -3.68 17.08 -34.64
C ILE A 235 -2.68 18.21 -34.98
N ASP A 236 -3.12 19.46 -34.86
CA ASP A 236 -2.26 20.65 -35.01
C ASP A 236 -1.49 20.95 -33.71
N TYR A 237 -0.47 20.13 -33.43
CA TYR A 237 0.35 20.25 -32.21
C TYR A 237 1.00 21.64 -32.08
N GLU A 238 1.56 22.19 -33.16
CA GLU A 238 2.21 23.52 -33.15
C GLU A 238 1.19 24.64 -32.90
N GLY A 239 -0.02 24.55 -33.49
CA GLY A 239 -1.11 25.48 -33.24
C GLY A 239 -1.58 25.44 -31.78
N ILE A 240 -1.73 24.25 -31.22
CA ILE A 240 -2.12 24.04 -29.81
C ILE A 240 -1.03 24.55 -28.86
N GLU A 241 0.23 24.18 -29.08
CA GLU A 241 1.35 24.61 -28.25
C GLU A 241 1.51 26.13 -28.29
N SER A 242 1.37 26.75 -29.46
CA SER A 242 1.50 28.21 -29.59
C SER A 242 0.32 28.99 -28.99
N SER A 243 -0.89 28.44 -29.04
CA SER A 243 -2.13 29.15 -28.68
C SER A 243 -2.67 28.81 -27.28
N SER A 244 -2.18 27.73 -26.66
CA SER A 244 -2.64 27.27 -25.35
C SER A 244 -1.49 27.12 -24.34
N ILE A 245 -1.86 26.85 -23.09
CA ILE A 245 -0.94 26.51 -22.00
C ILE A 245 -0.98 25.01 -21.66
N PHE A 246 -1.72 24.22 -22.42
CA PHE A 246 -1.84 22.79 -22.22
C PHE A 246 -0.52 22.12 -22.62
N GLY A 247 -0.27 20.97 -22.02
CA GLY A 247 0.76 20.04 -22.44
C GLY A 247 0.15 18.93 -23.28
N CYS A 248 1.01 18.16 -23.91
CA CYS A 248 0.67 16.99 -24.69
C CYS A 248 1.63 15.86 -24.37
N LYS A 249 1.08 14.68 -24.12
CA LYS A 249 1.80 13.42 -23.96
C LYS A 249 1.08 12.33 -24.76
N ASN A 250 1.76 11.23 -25.04
CA ASN A 250 1.09 10.05 -25.55
C ASN A 250 0.30 9.37 -24.41
N ASP A 251 -0.92 8.93 -24.69
CA ASP A 251 -1.66 8.01 -23.82
C ASP A 251 -1.74 6.70 -24.59
N CYS A 252 -0.93 5.74 -24.15
CA CYS A 252 -0.75 4.44 -24.78
C CYS A 252 -2.10 3.62 -24.78
N SER A 253 -3.23 4.21 -24.31
CA SER A 253 -4.61 3.73 -24.42
C SER A 253 -5.30 3.98 -25.79
N LEU A 254 -4.79 4.92 -26.60
CA LEU A 254 -5.38 5.30 -27.88
C LEU A 254 -4.81 4.51 -29.07
N ASN A 255 -5.68 4.19 -30.05
CA ASN A 255 -5.24 3.54 -31.30
C ASN A 255 -4.37 4.47 -32.18
N TYR A 256 -4.64 5.78 -32.11
CA TYR A 256 -3.93 6.89 -32.73
C TYR A 256 -4.39 8.17 -32.04
N GLY A 257 -3.53 9.18 -31.87
CA GLY A 257 -3.90 10.41 -31.19
C GLY A 257 -2.88 10.90 -30.17
N ALA A 258 -3.34 11.72 -29.22
CA ALA A 258 -2.56 12.15 -28.06
C ALA A 258 -3.46 12.55 -26.88
N GLU A 259 -2.92 12.53 -25.67
CA GLU A 259 -3.56 13.07 -24.47
C GLU A 259 -3.03 14.47 -24.19
N PHE A 260 -3.96 15.42 -24.11
CA PHE A 260 -3.68 16.79 -23.74
C PHE A 260 -4.08 17.03 -22.29
N TYR A 261 -3.19 17.63 -21.52
CA TYR A 261 -3.41 17.86 -20.10
C TYR A 261 -3.20 19.33 -19.74
N SER A 262 -4.05 19.86 -18.87
CA SER A 262 -3.94 21.24 -18.42
C SER A 262 -2.92 21.40 -17.29
N PRO A 263 -2.35 22.59 -17.07
CA PRO A 263 -1.75 22.92 -15.78
C PRO A 263 -2.85 22.96 -14.69
N ILE A 264 -2.48 23.26 -13.44
CA ILE A 264 -3.46 23.48 -12.37
C ILE A 264 -4.21 24.80 -12.66
N LEU A 265 -5.51 24.69 -12.95
CA LEU A 265 -6.40 25.79 -13.29
C LEU A 265 -7.29 26.19 -12.10
N GLN A 266 -7.84 27.40 -12.15
CA GLN A 266 -8.81 27.88 -11.15
C GLN A 266 -9.71 28.97 -11.76
N GLY A 267 -10.97 29.04 -11.29
CA GLY A 267 -11.86 30.17 -11.56
C GLY A 267 -12.12 30.43 -13.05
N ASP A 268 -12.52 31.66 -13.36
CA ASP A 268 -12.87 32.06 -14.73
C ASP A 268 -11.65 32.12 -15.63
N LYS A 269 -10.48 32.50 -15.11
CA LYS A 269 -9.23 32.54 -15.88
C LYS A 269 -8.83 31.12 -16.31
N GLY A 270 -8.95 30.14 -15.42
CA GLY A 270 -8.74 28.73 -15.76
C GLY A 270 -9.69 28.26 -16.85
N LEU A 271 -10.99 28.59 -16.74
CA LEU A 271 -11.97 28.27 -17.77
C LEU A 271 -11.66 28.94 -19.13
N GLN A 272 -11.09 30.16 -19.13
CA GLN A 272 -10.66 30.82 -20.36
C GLN A 272 -9.50 30.08 -21.04
N GLU A 273 -8.57 29.51 -20.29
CA GLU A 273 -7.48 28.69 -20.85
C GLU A 273 -8.01 27.39 -21.45
N VAL A 274 -8.99 26.74 -20.79
CA VAL A 274 -9.73 25.62 -21.39
C VAL A 274 -10.38 26.05 -22.70
N LYS A 275 -11.03 27.23 -22.74
CA LYS A 275 -11.67 27.73 -23.96
C LYS A 275 -10.68 27.93 -25.12
N LYS A 276 -9.48 28.45 -24.84
CA LYS A 276 -8.43 28.63 -25.86
C LYS A 276 -7.98 27.30 -26.44
N PHE A 277 -7.70 26.32 -25.57
CA PHE A 277 -7.36 24.96 -26.00
C PHE A 277 -8.47 24.37 -26.89
N TYR A 278 -9.72 24.40 -26.41
CA TYR A 278 -10.87 23.88 -27.16
C TYR A 278 -11.16 24.61 -28.48
N SER A 279 -10.72 25.86 -28.65
CA SER A 279 -10.82 26.56 -29.93
C SER A 279 -9.82 26.07 -30.98
N CYS A 280 -8.78 25.33 -30.58
CA CYS A 280 -7.79 24.73 -31.48
C CYS A 280 -8.23 23.36 -32.00
N ILE A 281 -9.14 22.68 -31.29
CA ILE A 281 -9.57 21.30 -31.54
C ILE A 281 -11.07 21.20 -31.87
N GLU A 282 -11.70 22.33 -32.18
CA GLU A 282 -13.12 22.39 -32.48
C GLU A 282 -13.40 21.61 -33.78
N ASN A 283 -14.30 20.62 -33.72
CA ASN A 283 -14.68 19.68 -34.79
C ASN A 283 -13.76 18.47 -35.01
N ASP A 284 -12.87 18.15 -34.07
CA ASP A 284 -12.23 16.84 -34.08
C ASP A 284 -13.26 15.77 -33.68
N ASP A 285 -13.40 14.75 -34.53
CA ASP A 285 -14.20 13.56 -34.26
C ASP A 285 -13.35 12.60 -33.42
N ASN A 286 -13.85 12.30 -32.22
CA ASN A 286 -13.24 11.30 -31.34
C ASN A 286 -14.01 9.98 -31.44
N ASP A 287 -13.30 8.87 -31.34
CA ASP A 287 -13.86 7.54 -31.22
C ASP A 287 -14.13 7.17 -29.75
N GLU A 288 -14.63 5.95 -29.53
CA GLU A 288 -15.03 5.44 -28.22
C GLU A 288 -13.87 5.26 -27.22
N SER A 289 -12.61 5.27 -27.71
CA SER A 289 -11.44 5.13 -26.85
C SER A 289 -11.13 6.41 -26.09
N ALA A 290 -11.47 7.58 -26.65
CA ALA A 290 -11.16 8.88 -26.05
C ALA A 290 -12.01 9.20 -24.80
N GLY A 291 -11.34 9.56 -23.71
CA GLY A 291 -11.88 10.07 -22.46
C GLY A 291 -11.64 11.56 -22.22
N LEU A 292 -12.50 12.15 -21.39
CA LEU A 292 -12.24 13.42 -20.71
C LEU A 292 -12.16 13.14 -19.21
N HIS A 293 -10.98 13.32 -18.63
CA HIS A 293 -10.74 13.22 -17.20
C HIS A 293 -10.70 14.61 -16.57
N MET A 294 -11.26 14.71 -15.36
CA MET A 294 -11.22 15.94 -14.57
C MET A 294 -10.59 15.65 -13.22
N HIS A 295 -9.45 16.27 -12.96
CA HIS A 295 -8.79 16.24 -11.66
C HIS A 295 -9.28 17.41 -10.81
N VAL A 296 -9.75 17.12 -9.60
CA VAL A 296 -10.20 18.14 -8.66
C VAL A 296 -9.27 18.14 -7.45
N ASP A 297 -8.74 19.32 -7.10
CA ASP A 297 -7.72 19.50 -6.07
C ASP A 297 -8.19 19.03 -4.69
N MET A 298 -7.37 18.20 -4.04
CA MET A 298 -7.59 17.66 -2.70
C MET A 298 -6.37 17.87 -1.77
N ARG A 299 -5.35 18.66 -2.16
CA ARG A 299 -4.10 18.81 -1.39
C ARG A 299 -4.33 19.22 0.07
N GLU A 300 -5.22 20.19 0.29
CA GLU A 300 -5.59 20.65 1.64
C GLU A 300 -6.61 19.74 2.35
N ASP A 301 -7.24 18.82 1.61
CA ASP A 301 -8.33 17.95 2.06
C ASP A 301 -7.92 16.48 2.19
N ILE A 302 -6.65 16.11 1.94
CA ILE A 302 -6.20 14.71 1.86
C ILE A 302 -6.38 13.93 3.17
N GLN A 303 -6.32 14.62 4.32
CA GLN A 303 -6.58 14.02 5.63
C GLN A 303 -8.04 14.16 6.08
N ASN A 304 -8.89 14.84 5.30
CA ASN A 304 -10.29 15.06 5.61
C ASN A 304 -11.15 13.88 5.18
N ILE A 305 -11.04 12.78 5.93
CA ILE A 305 -11.76 11.52 5.65
C ILE A 305 -13.27 11.71 5.62
N SER A 306 -13.81 12.59 6.47
CA SER A 306 -15.24 12.91 6.44
C SER A 306 -15.65 13.50 5.09
N PHE A 307 -14.86 14.39 4.50
CA PHE A 307 -15.16 14.99 3.20
C PHE A 307 -14.98 13.99 2.05
N ILE A 308 -13.87 13.24 2.03
CA ILE A 308 -13.63 12.21 1.00
C ILE A 308 -14.74 11.16 1.01
N LYS A 309 -15.09 10.62 2.19
CA LYS A 309 -16.23 9.71 2.36
C LYS A 309 -17.53 10.31 1.83
N THR A 310 -17.77 11.59 2.11
CA THR A 310 -18.99 12.28 1.68
C THR A 310 -19.06 12.43 0.16
N LEU A 311 -17.93 12.69 -0.51
CA LEU A 311 -17.84 12.70 -1.97
C LEU A 311 -18.07 11.31 -2.57
N MET A 312 -17.34 10.30 -2.08
CA MET A 312 -17.50 8.91 -2.54
C MET A 312 -18.96 8.45 -2.43
N PHE A 313 -19.59 8.71 -1.29
CA PHE A 313 -20.99 8.37 -1.06
C PHE A 313 -21.93 9.10 -2.03
N PHE A 314 -21.66 10.39 -2.29
CA PHE A 314 -22.44 11.15 -3.24
C PHE A 314 -22.37 10.54 -4.65
N TYR A 315 -21.17 10.35 -5.19
CA TYR A 315 -20.97 9.79 -6.54
C TYR A 315 -21.52 8.37 -6.64
N ASN A 316 -21.26 7.49 -5.66
CA ASN A 316 -21.83 6.14 -5.64
C ASN A 316 -23.36 6.11 -5.78
N ARG A 317 -24.05 7.13 -5.25
CA ARG A 317 -25.52 7.27 -5.34
C ARG A 317 -26.00 7.91 -6.63
N VAL A 318 -25.26 8.89 -7.17
CA VAL A 318 -25.69 9.64 -8.36
C VAL A 318 -25.14 9.12 -9.67
N GLU A 319 -24.20 8.16 -9.65
CA GLU A 319 -23.60 7.56 -10.84
C GLU A 319 -24.66 7.10 -11.85
N LYS A 320 -25.74 6.47 -11.40
CA LYS A 320 -26.85 6.05 -12.27
C LYS A 320 -27.50 7.20 -13.05
N ILE A 321 -27.45 8.43 -12.54
CA ILE A 321 -27.91 9.62 -13.25
C ILE A 321 -26.80 10.15 -14.13
N ILE A 322 -25.55 10.21 -13.64
CA ILE A 322 -24.39 10.63 -14.44
C ILE A 322 -24.34 9.81 -15.74
N TYR A 323 -24.43 8.49 -15.67
CA TYR A 323 -24.44 7.62 -16.86
C TYR A 323 -25.60 7.89 -17.84
N LYS A 324 -26.70 8.53 -17.41
CA LYS A 324 -27.80 8.95 -18.31
C LYS A 324 -27.57 10.33 -18.96
N LEU A 325 -26.56 11.06 -18.50
CA LEU A 325 -26.21 12.40 -18.98
C LEU A 325 -24.99 12.38 -19.91
N ILE A 326 -24.34 11.22 -20.05
CA ILE A 326 -23.16 10.98 -20.87
C ILE A 326 -23.50 9.93 -21.93
N ASP A 327 -22.54 9.52 -22.76
CA ASP A 327 -22.73 8.42 -23.71
C ASP A 327 -23.05 7.09 -23.01
N ASP A 328 -24.03 6.35 -23.52
CA ASP A 328 -24.49 5.08 -22.95
C ASP A 328 -23.38 4.01 -22.98
N GLU A 329 -22.44 4.06 -23.92
CA GLU A 329 -21.34 3.09 -24.01
C GLU A 329 -20.38 3.19 -22.82
N ARG A 330 -20.24 4.38 -22.22
CA ARG A 330 -19.37 4.62 -21.04
C ARG A 330 -19.79 3.81 -19.82
N GLN A 331 -21.06 3.44 -19.70
CA GLN A 331 -21.56 2.67 -18.54
C GLN A 331 -21.09 1.20 -18.52
N TYR A 332 -20.63 0.70 -19.67
CA TYR A 332 -20.16 -0.67 -19.87
C TYR A 332 -18.66 -0.74 -20.17
N ASN A 333 -17.98 0.42 -20.28
CA ASN A 333 -16.56 0.50 -20.56
C ASN A 333 -15.73 0.10 -19.33
N THR A 334 -14.68 -0.70 -19.55
CA THR A 334 -13.69 -1.12 -18.54
C THR A 334 -12.93 0.06 -17.93
N TYR A 335 -12.76 1.17 -18.64
CA TYR A 335 -11.97 2.33 -18.21
C TYR A 335 -12.80 3.39 -17.43
N CYS A 336 -14.10 3.16 -17.25
CA CYS A 336 -15.01 4.01 -16.47
C CYS A 336 -16.00 3.14 -15.66
N LYS A 337 -15.46 2.29 -14.78
CA LYS A 337 -16.25 1.42 -13.91
C LYS A 337 -17.05 2.26 -12.90
N PRO A 338 -18.35 2.02 -12.73
CA PRO A 338 -19.10 2.61 -11.63
C PRO A 338 -18.65 2.02 -10.29
N LEU A 339 -18.65 2.81 -9.22
CA LEU A 339 -18.31 2.35 -7.87
C LEU A 339 -19.19 1.16 -7.47
N ARG A 340 -20.52 1.28 -7.59
CA ARG A 340 -21.54 0.27 -7.21
C ARG A 340 -21.33 -0.36 -5.82
N GLN A 341 -20.76 0.39 -4.89
CA GLN A 341 -20.42 -0.12 -3.57
C GLN A 341 -21.61 -0.08 -2.61
N ASN A 342 -21.59 -0.94 -1.60
CA ASN A 342 -22.58 -0.89 -0.53
C ASN A 342 -22.41 0.41 0.26
N ASP A 343 -23.53 1.09 0.54
CA ASP A 343 -23.53 2.32 1.32
C ASP A 343 -22.90 2.17 2.70
N ASN A 344 -23.08 1.00 3.34
CA ASN A 344 -22.49 0.71 4.64
C ASN A 344 -20.96 0.60 4.55
N ASP A 345 -20.43 0.02 3.46
CA ASP A 345 -19.00 -0.10 3.26
C ASP A 345 -18.37 1.30 3.17
N ILE A 346 -18.98 2.21 2.42
CA ILE A 346 -18.53 3.62 2.36
C ILE A 346 -18.73 4.32 3.70
N GLN A 347 -19.86 4.10 4.38
CA GLN A 347 -20.15 4.74 5.67
C GLN A 347 -19.11 4.41 6.74
N ASN A 348 -18.56 3.20 6.71
CA ASN A 348 -17.58 2.68 7.65
C ASN A 348 -16.16 3.22 7.44
N ILE A 349 -15.91 4.00 6.39
CA ILE A 349 -14.61 4.67 6.19
C ILE A 349 -14.48 5.81 7.21
N ASN A 350 -13.71 5.61 8.27
CA ASN A 350 -13.57 6.57 9.38
C ASN A 350 -12.12 7.05 9.59
N SER A 351 -11.16 6.44 8.90
CA SER A 351 -9.74 6.78 8.94
C SER A 351 -9.11 6.69 7.55
N VAL A 352 -7.87 7.19 7.44
CA VAL A 352 -7.03 7.03 6.23
C VAL A 352 -6.79 5.55 5.95
N GLU A 353 -6.65 4.75 6.99
CA GLU A 353 -6.42 3.31 6.86
C GLU A 353 -7.67 2.59 6.33
N ASP A 354 -8.86 2.94 6.84
CA ASP A 354 -10.10 2.39 6.28
C ASP A 354 -10.28 2.75 4.80
N LEU A 355 -9.87 3.95 4.40
CA LEU A 355 -9.94 4.38 3.00
C LEU A 355 -8.97 3.57 2.13
N ARG A 356 -7.75 3.28 2.62
CA ARG A 356 -6.77 2.43 1.94
C ARG A 356 -7.27 0.99 1.82
N ASN A 357 -7.80 0.43 2.90
CA ASN A 357 -8.36 -0.92 2.90
C ASN A 357 -9.55 -1.02 1.95
N PHE A 358 -10.42 0.00 1.94
CA PHE A 358 -11.51 0.07 0.96
C PHE A 358 -10.98 0.13 -0.49
N HIS A 359 -9.95 0.95 -0.75
CA HIS A 359 -9.32 1.02 -2.07
C HIS A 359 -8.75 -0.34 -2.51
N CYS A 360 -8.09 -1.04 -1.59
CA CYS A 360 -7.49 -2.34 -1.84
C CYS A 360 -8.55 -3.44 -2.04
N GLU A 361 -9.45 -3.63 -1.08
CA GLU A 361 -10.35 -4.78 -1.03
C GLU A 361 -11.61 -4.61 -1.88
N LYS A 362 -12.12 -3.38 -2.03
CA LYS A 362 -13.41 -3.12 -2.69
C LYS A 362 -13.25 -2.60 -4.10
N LEU A 363 -12.18 -1.84 -4.33
CA LEU A 363 -11.86 -1.25 -5.63
C LEU A 363 -10.69 -1.96 -6.32
N ASN A 364 -10.08 -2.99 -5.72
CA ASN A 364 -8.96 -3.75 -6.30
C ASN A 364 -7.81 -2.84 -6.77
N ARG A 365 -7.58 -1.72 -6.07
CA ARG A 365 -6.60 -0.68 -6.43
C ARG A 365 -6.71 -0.18 -7.89
N SER A 366 -7.89 -0.31 -8.50
CA SER A 366 -8.07 -0.02 -9.91
C SER A 366 -8.26 1.48 -10.15
N ARG A 367 -7.41 2.08 -10.99
CA ARG A 367 -7.57 3.45 -11.51
C ARG A 367 -8.79 3.65 -12.42
N TYR A 368 -9.46 2.57 -12.81
CA TYR A 368 -10.49 2.58 -13.85
C TYR A 368 -11.91 2.87 -13.35
N PHE A 369 -12.08 3.44 -12.15
CA PHE A 369 -13.39 3.88 -11.71
C PHE A 369 -13.73 5.28 -12.23
N GLY A 370 -15.00 5.51 -12.56
CA GLY A 370 -15.50 6.84 -12.93
C GLY A 370 -15.24 7.89 -11.84
N PHE A 371 -15.30 7.47 -10.57
CA PHE A 371 -14.77 8.23 -9.43
C PHE A 371 -13.48 7.55 -8.98
N ASN A 372 -12.35 8.00 -9.52
CA ASN A 372 -11.05 7.40 -9.26
C ASN A 372 -10.41 8.02 -8.00
N ILE A 373 -10.30 7.21 -6.95
CA ILE A 373 -9.61 7.61 -5.71
C ILE A 373 -8.11 7.29 -5.75
N ASP A 374 -7.62 6.52 -6.71
CA ASP A 374 -6.20 6.23 -6.86
C ASP A 374 -5.38 7.52 -7.08
N ALA A 375 -5.95 8.44 -7.86
CA ALA A 375 -5.40 9.77 -8.10
C ALA A 375 -5.19 10.59 -6.80
N LEU A 376 -5.84 10.23 -5.69
CA LEU A 376 -5.63 10.89 -4.40
C LEU A 376 -4.24 10.55 -3.83
N TYR A 377 -3.79 9.32 -4.03
CA TYR A 377 -2.49 8.86 -3.55
C TYR A 377 -1.35 9.39 -4.41
N VAL A 378 -1.54 9.37 -5.74
CA VAL A 378 -0.53 9.79 -6.71
C VAL A 378 -0.48 11.31 -6.88
N HIS A 379 -1.61 11.93 -7.22
CA HIS A 379 -1.69 13.33 -7.67
C HIS A 379 -2.24 14.29 -6.62
N LYS A 380 -2.72 13.79 -5.47
CA LYS A 380 -3.40 14.58 -4.43
C LYS A 380 -4.68 15.25 -4.97
N THR A 381 -5.37 14.56 -5.87
CA THR A 381 -6.63 14.98 -6.49
C THR A 381 -7.66 13.85 -6.42
N ILE A 382 -8.94 14.13 -6.62
CA ILE A 382 -9.88 13.10 -7.06
C ILE A 382 -10.05 13.27 -8.57
N GLU A 383 -9.93 12.17 -9.31
CA GLU A 383 -10.10 12.15 -10.75
C GLU A 383 -11.50 11.63 -11.11
N LEU A 384 -12.17 12.34 -12.02
CA LEU A 384 -13.48 11.99 -12.54
C LEU A 384 -13.33 11.53 -13.99
N ARG A 385 -13.50 10.23 -14.22
CA ARG A 385 -13.31 9.55 -15.52
C ARG A 385 -14.61 9.28 -16.28
N TYR A 386 -15.70 9.94 -15.91
CA TYR A 386 -17.02 9.63 -16.46
C TYR A 386 -17.14 9.92 -17.96
N ARG A 387 -16.66 11.09 -18.41
CA ARG A 387 -17.04 11.64 -19.72
C ARG A 387 -16.24 11.03 -20.87
N GLU A 388 -16.93 10.85 -21.98
CA GLU A 388 -16.38 10.65 -23.31
C GLU A 388 -15.53 11.86 -23.75
N GLY A 389 -14.62 11.63 -24.71
CA GLY A 389 -13.75 12.64 -25.32
C GLY A 389 -14.56 13.69 -26.08
N ILE A 390 -15.15 14.63 -25.35
CA ILE A 390 -15.94 15.72 -25.93
C ILE A 390 -15.03 16.87 -26.41
N THR A 391 -15.25 17.35 -27.63
CA THR A 391 -14.49 18.46 -28.27
C THR A 391 -15.25 19.79 -28.29
N ARG A 392 -16.48 19.84 -27.76
CA ARG A 392 -17.28 21.07 -27.68
C ARG A 392 -17.11 21.77 -26.34
N PHE A 393 -16.54 22.98 -26.35
CA PHE A 393 -16.26 23.78 -25.15
C PHE A 393 -17.48 23.95 -24.21
N VAL A 394 -18.69 24.15 -24.75
CA VAL A 394 -19.90 24.33 -23.94
C VAL A 394 -20.16 23.12 -23.04
N ASP A 395 -19.86 21.92 -23.52
CA ASP A 395 -20.09 20.69 -22.75
C ASP A 395 -19.09 20.56 -21.60
N VAL A 396 -17.82 20.83 -21.89
CA VAL A 396 -16.71 20.77 -20.93
C VAL A 396 -16.87 21.83 -19.85
N LYS A 397 -17.25 23.06 -20.24
CA LYS A 397 -17.58 24.15 -19.31
C LYS A 397 -18.62 23.70 -18.29
N ASN A 398 -19.72 23.11 -18.77
CA ASN A 398 -20.82 22.70 -17.90
C ASN A 398 -20.49 21.45 -17.08
N TRP A 399 -19.63 20.56 -17.58
CA TRP A 399 -19.06 19.45 -16.81
C TRP A 399 -18.18 19.92 -15.65
N ILE A 400 -17.25 20.85 -15.91
CA ILE A 400 -16.40 21.47 -14.88
C ILE A 400 -17.26 22.12 -13.80
N LYS A 401 -18.23 22.96 -14.21
CA LYS A 401 -19.12 23.66 -13.27
C LYS A 401 -19.94 22.69 -12.41
N LEU A 402 -20.51 21.65 -13.01
CA LEU A 402 -21.30 20.65 -12.31
C LEU A 402 -20.49 20.01 -11.17
N ASN A 403 -19.32 19.50 -11.50
CA ASN A 403 -18.49 18.77 -10.54
C ASN A 403 -17.93 19.69 -9.46
N LEU A 404 -17.47 20.90 -9.81
CA LEU A 404 -17.02 21.86 -8.80
C LEU A 404 -18.13 22.27 -7.82
N TYR A 405 -19.37 22.46 -8.30
CA TYR A 405 -20.50 22.72 -7.41
C TYR A 405 -20.81 21.53 -6.49
N ILE A 406 -20.69 20.30 -6.98
CA ILE A 406 -20.85 19.09 -6.14
C ILE A 406 -19.76 19.05 -5.07
N PHE A 407 -18.50 19.27 -5.43
CA PHE A 407 -17.39 19.28 -4.48
C PHE A 407 -17.57 20.32 -3.38
N ASP A 408 -17.86 21.57 -3.76
CA ASP A 408 -18.11 22.65 -2.81
C ASP A 408 -19.31 22.35 -1.90
N TYR A 409 -20.36 21.74 -2.44
CA TYR A 409 -21.53 21.36 -1.66
C TYR A 409 -21.21 20.26 -0.67
N CYS A 410 -20.54 19.18 -1.10
CA CYS A 410 -20.12 18.10 -0.21
C CYS A 410 -19.17 18.58 0.89
N GLN A 411 -18.28 19.54 0.59
CA GLN A 411 -17.36 20.08 1.61
C GLN A 411 -18.09 20.87 2.69
N LYS A 412 -19.16 21.59 2.32
CA LYS A 412 -19.92 22.47 3.24
C LYS A 412 -21.00 21.73 4.05
N ASN A 413 -21.25 20.46 3.78
CA ASN A 413 -22.36 19.72 4.36
C ASN A 413 -21.90 18.41 5.02
N SER A 414 -22.57 18.00 6.09
CA SER A 414 -22.26 16.74 6.78
C SER A 414 -22.63 15.52 5.95
N PHE A 415 -21.97 14.40 6.23
CA PHE A 415 -22.29 13.09 5.64
C PHE A 415 -23.79 12.76 5.75
N GLU A 416 -24.41 12.96 6.92
CA GLU A 416 -25.84 12.68 7.13
C GLU A 416 -26.77 13.54 6.25
N ARG A 417 -26.39 14.80 6.00
CA ARG A 417 -27.14 15.67 5.10
C ARG A 417 -27.03 15.18 3.66
N ILE A 418 -25.83 14.77 3.22
CA ILE A 418 -25.62 14.20 1.90
C ILE A 418 -26.35 12.85 1.76
N LYS A 419 -26.29 11.98 2.77
CA LYS A 419 -27.05 10.73 2.81
C LYS A 419 -28.55 10.97 2.66
N THR A 420 -29.09 11.97 3.36
CA THR A 420 -30.50 12.33 3.28
C THR A 420 -30.88 12.82 1.88
N ILE A 421 -30.10 13.74 1.30
CA ILE A 421 -30.43 14.34 0.01
C ILE A 421 -30.30 13.32 -1.13
N THR A 422 -29.29 12.43 -1.09
CA THR A 422 -29.07 11.44 -2.14
C THR A 422 -29.98 10.21 -2.06
N SER A 423 -30.59 9.91 -0.91
CA SER A 423 -31.52 8.77 -0.76
C SER A 423 -32.77 8.87 -1.64
N GLY A 424 -33.03 10.05 -2.21
CA GLY A 424 -34.07 10.27 -3.20
C GLY A 424 -33.58 10.54 -4.62
N LEU A 425 -32.28 10.76 -4.86
CA LEU A 425 -31.74 11.19 -6.18
C LEU A 425 -31.68 10.03 -7.18
N ASN A 426 -32.78 9.34 -7.41
CA ASN A 426 -32.88 8.26 -8.39
C ASN A 426 -33.64 8.68 -9.65
N THR A 427 -34.20 9.89 -9.67
CA THR A 427 -34.89 10.47 -10.83
C THR A 427 -34.22 11.76 -11.26
N LEU A 428 -34.31 12.07 -12.56
CA LEU A 428 -33.78 13.31 -13.11
C LEU A 428 -34.39 14.53 -12.41
N ASP A 429 -35.70 14.60 -12.20
CA ASP A 429 -36.35 15.77 -11.58
C ASP A 429 -35.77 16.12 -10.21
N LYS A 430 -35.46 15.09 -9.42
CA LYS A 430 -34.84 15.28 -8.12
C LYS A 430 -33.38 15.67 -8.24
N PHE A 431 -32.66 15.14 -9.23
CA PHE A 431 -31.30 15.60 -9.57
C PHE A 431 -31.28 17.06 -10.00
N ILE A 432 -32.20 17.48 -10.88
CA ILE A 432 -32.35 18.87 -11.30
C ILE A 432 -32.70 19.78 -10.12
N THR A 433 -33.58 19.33 -9.23
CA THR A 433 -33.89 20.06 -7.99
C THR A 433 -32.63 20.22 -7.12
N PHE A 434 -31.84 19.15 -6.98
CA PHE A 434 -30.55 19.19 -6.30
C PHE A 434 -29.56 20.13 -7.00
N LEU A 435 -29.44 20.09 -8.33
CA LEU A 435 -28.62 21.02 -9.11
C LEU A 435 -29.02 22.46 -8.85
N GLY A 436 -30.32 22.75 -8.77
CA GLY A 436 -30.83 24.07 -8.40
C GLY A 436 -30.35 24.56 -7.03
N VAL A 437 -30.21 23.64 -6.07
CA VAL A 437 -29.68 23.94 -4.74
C VAL A 437 -28.16 24.13 -4.77
N VAL A 438 -27.40 23.20 -5.36
CA VAL A 438 -25.93 23.22 -5.28
C VAL A 438 -25.27 24.26 -6.17
N SER A 439 -25.87 24.57 -7.31
CA SER A 439 -25.37 25.61 -8.22
C SER A 439 -25.78 27.03 -7.82
N ASN A 440 -26.48 27.18 -6.70
CA ASN A 440 -27.15 28.42 -6.30
C ASN A 440 -28.00 29.00 -7.45
N ARG A 441 -28.84 28.13 -8.05
CA ARG A 441 -29.75 28.44 -9.16
C ARG A 441 -29.05 28.99 -10.41
N ASP A 442 -27.96 28.34 -10.82
CA ASP A 442 -27.35 28.57 -12.12
C ASP A 442 -28.26 28.02 -13.24
N TYR A 443 -29.20 28.85 -13.69
CA TYR A 443 -30.23 28.44 -14.64
C TYR A 443 -29.67 28.02 -16.00
N GLU A 444 -28.51 28.56 -16.41
CA GLU A 444 -27.82 28.13 -17.64
C GLU A 444 -27.33 26.69 -17.51
N LEU A 445 -26.65 26.36 -16.40
CA LEU A 445 -26.18 25.00 -16.12
C LEU A 445 -27.36 24.01 -16.01
N ILE A 446 -28.41 24.40 -15.30
CA ILE A 446 -29.61 23.55 -15.13
C ILE A 446 -30.28 23.28 -16.47
N GLY A 447 -30.50 24.34 -17.28
CA GLY A 447 -31.10 24.21 -18.60
C GLY A 447 -30.28 23.35 -19.55
N TYR A 448 -28.94 23.47 -19.48
CA TYR A 448 -28.03 22.63 -20.25
C TYR A 448 -28.22 21.13 -19.93
N TRP A 449 -28.17 20.74 -18.64
CA TRP A 449 -28.29 19.32 -18.27
C TRP A 449 -29.68 18.73 -18.52
N ILE A 450 -30.74 19.54 -18.43
CA ILE A 450 -32.09 19.13 -18.87
C ILE A 450 -32.09 18.82 -20.37
N SER A 451 -31.46 19.69 -21.18
CA SER A 451 -31.38 19.49 -22.62
C SER A 451 -30.59 18.23 -22.99
N VAL A 452 -29.46 17.98 -22.31
CA VAL A 452 -28.65 16.78 -22.53
C VAL A 452 -29.44 15.52 -22.19
N TYR A 453 -30.08 15.47 -21.02
CA TYR A 453 -30.89 14.32 -20.63
C TYR A 453 -32.00 14.02 -21.66
N ASN A 454 -32.73 15.06 -22.09
CA ASN A 454 -33.82 14.87 -23.05
C ASN A 454 -33.29 14.33 -24.40
N LYS A 455 -32.13 14.81 -24.85
CA LYS A 455 -31.51 14.32 -26.09
C LYS A 455 -31.17 12.83 -25.99
N ASN A 456 -30.51 12.40 -24.91
CA ASN A 456 -30.05 11.01 -24.78
C ASN A 456 -31.22 10.03 -24.58
N ASN A 457 -32.27 10.42 -23.83
CA ASN A 457 -33.40 9.52 -23.59
C ASN A 457 -34.37 9.39 -24.77
N VAL A 458 -34.48 10.40 -25.65
CA VAL A 458 -35.23 10.25 -26.91
C VAL A 458 -34.58 9.22 -27.82
N ILE A 459 -33.24 9.23 -27.92
CA ILE A 459 -32.48 8.28 -28.74
C ILE A 459 -32.68 6.84 -28.22
N LEU A 460 -32.65 6.63 -26.89
CA LEU A 460 -32.86 5.32 -26.26
C LEU A 460 -34.27 4.73 -26.51
N ASP A 461 -35.30 5.56 -26.56
CA ASP A 461 -36.67 5.10 -26.84
C ASP A 461 -36.85 4.73 -28.32
N ASP A 462 -36.17 5.43 -29.24
CA ASP A 462 -36.19 5.11 -30.67
C ASP A 462 -35.42 3.80 -30.97
N VAL A 463 -34.29 3.54 -30.30
CA VAL A 463 -33.50 2.30 -30.45
C VAL A 463 -34.22 1.07 -29.91
N LYS A 464 -35.10 1.22 -28.91
CA LYS A 464 -35.94 0.11 -28.41
C LYS A 464 -37.17 -0.20 -29.28
N SER A 465 -37.43 0.63 -30.29
CA SER A 465 -38.59 0.49 -31.19
C SER A 465 -38.27 -0.17 -32.54
N CYS A 466 -37.03 -0.60 -32.76
CA CYS A 466 -36.59 -1.33 -33.95
C CYS A 466 -36.35 -2.81 -33.70
#